data_AF-A0A2I1PAP9-F1
#
_entry.id   AF-A0A2I1PAP9-F1
#
_cell.length_a   1.000
_cell.length_b   1.000
_cell.length_c   1.000
_cell.angle_alpha   90.00
_cell.angle_beta   90.00
_cell.angle_gamma   90.00
#
_symmetry.space_group_name_H-M   'P 1'
#
loop_
_entity.id
_entity.type
_entity.pdbx_description
1 polymer ?
#
loop_
_entity_poly.entity_id
_entity_poly.type
_entity_poly.pdbx_seq_one_letter_code
_entity_poly.pdbx_strand_id
1 'polypeptide(L)'
;MDEVAPTTEQIRADRAATWVTDVVLRDGAVAHLRPISPGDREAVAAFHRRQSERSRYLRFFATIPELSARDLDRFTQVDQDQRVALVAEIGG
;
A
#
# COMPACT_ATOMS: atom_id res chain seq x y z
N MET A 1 -32.06 -12.53 19.55
CA MET A 1 -30.64 -12.15 19.57
C MET A 1 -30.46 -11.30 18.33
N ASP A 2 -30.59 -9.97 18.48
CA ASP A 2 -30.55 -9.06 17.33
C ASP A 2 -29.12 -9.02 16.79
N GLU A 3 -28.96 -9.56 15.59
CA GLU A 3 -27.74 -9.42 14.81
C GLU A 3 -27.65 -7.98 14.31
N VAL A 4 -26.73 -7.21 14.89
CA VAL A 4 -26.49 -5.82 14.47
C VAL A 4 -25.80 -5.86 13.11
N ALA A 5 -26.42 -5.28 12.10
CA ALA A 5 -25.86 -5.20 10.75
C ALA A 5 -24.46 -4.53 10.77
N PRO A 6 -23.49 -5.03 9.99
CA PRO A 6 -22.14 -4.50 9.98
C PRO A 6 -22.12 -3.04 9.52
N THR A 7 -21.26 -2.23 10.14
CA THR A 7 -21.06 -0.84 9.77
C THR A 7 -20.40 -0.75 8.38
N THR A 8 -20.63 0.33 7.64
CA THR A 8 -19.93 0.61 6.37
C THR A 8 -18.40 0.50 6.50
N GLU A 9 -17.85 0.91 7.63
CA GLU A 9 -16.41 0.79 7.92
C GLU A 9 -15.96 -0.67 8.05
N GLN A 10 -16.75 -1.53 8.71
CA GLN A 10 -16.49 -2.97 8.77
C GLN A 10 -16.58 -3.63 7.40
N ILE A 11 -17.60 -3.29 6.60
CA ILE A 11 -17.74 -3.82 5.23
C ILE A 11 -16.51 -3.47 4.37
N ARG A 12 -15.99 -2.24 4.51
CA ARG A 12 -14.78 -1.80 3.78
C ARG A 12 -13.54 -2.56 4.26
N ALA A 13 -13.37 -2.71 5.57
CA ALA A 13 -12.26 -3.46 6.15
C ALA A 13 -12.28 -4.93 5.72
N ASP A 14 -13.44 -5.59 5.79
CA ASP A 14 -13.62 -6.98 5.38
C ASP A 14 -13.30 -7.17 3.89
N ARG A 15 -13.76 -6.25 3.04
CA ARG A 15 -13.44 -6.28 1.61
C ARG A 15 -11.94 -6.10 1.37
N ALA A 16 -11.30 -5.14 2.04
CA ALA A 16 -9.86 -4.93 1.92
C ALA A 16 -9.08 -6.19 2.35
N ALA A 17 -9.53 -6.90 3.38
CA ALA A 17 -8.92 -8.15 3.83
C ALA A 17 -8.94 -9.24 2.75
N THR A 18 -9.92 -9.22 1.83
CA THR A 18 -9.96 -10.19 0.70
C THR A 18 -8.90 -9.96 -0.37
N TRP A 19 -8.19 -8.83 -0.33
CA TRP A 19 -7.09 -8.53 -1.26
C TRP A 19 -5.73 -9.05 -0.80
N VAL A 20 -5.67 -9.69 0.37
CA VAL A 20 -4.44 -10.32 0.87
C VAL A 20 -4.19 -11.62 0.12
N THR A 21 -3.04 -11.74 -0.52
CA THR A 21 -2.69 -12.95 -1.29
C THR A 21 -1.18 -13.04 -1.54
N ASP A 22 -0.71 -14.26 -1.81
CA ASP A 22 0.67 -14.50 -2.25
C ASP A 22 0.71 -14.67 -3.77
N VAL A 23 1.64 -13.99 -4.43
CA VAL A 23 1.82 -14.05 -5.88
C VAL A 23 3.21 -14.59 -6.23
N VAL A 24 3.25 -15.51 -7.19
CA VAL A 24 4.51 -16.04 -7.74
C VAL A 24 5.00 -15.09 -8.82
N LEU A 25 6.19 -14.54 -8.63
CA LEU A 25 6.87 -13.68 -9.60
C LEU A 25 7.52 -14.50 -10.70
N ARG A 26 7.94 -13.83 -11.79
CA ARG A 26 8.52 -14.48 -12.96
C ARG A 26 9.79 -15.28 -12.65
N ASP A 27 10.57 -14.85 -11.66
CA ASP A 27 11.79 -15.49 -11.21
C ASP A 27 11.55 -16.65 -10.22
N GLY A 28 10.28 -16.95 -9.91
CA GLY A 28 9.88 -17.98 -8.95
C GLY A 28 9.85 -17.49 -7.50
N ALA A 29 10.23 -16.24 -7.21
CA ALA A 29 10.05 -15.68 -5.88
C ALA A 29 8.57 -15.52 -5.53
N VAL A 30 8.23 -15.58 -4.25
CA VAL A 30 6.88 -15.31 -3.76
C VAL A 30 6.87 -13.92 -3.14
N ALA A 31 5.93 -13.08 -3.59
CA ALA A 31 5.65 -11.78 -2.98
C ALA A 31 4.30 -11.83 -2.26
N HIS A 32 4.28 -11.28 -1.04
CA HIS A 32 3.05 -11.10 -0.27
C HIS A 32 2.40 -9.79 -0.67
N LEU A 33 1.19 -9.85 -1.23
CA LEU A 33 0.38 -8.69 -1.61
C LEU A 33 -0.66 -8.42 -0.53
N ARG A 34 -0.73 -7.17 -0.06
CA ARG A 34 -1.71 -6.75 0.96
C ARG A 34 -2.11 -5.29 0.79
N PRO A 35 -3.26 -4.87 1.33
CA PRO A 35 -3.57 -3.45 1.49
C PRO A 35 -2.47 -2.72 2.27
N ILE A 36 -2.15 -1.50 1.82
CA ILE A 36 -1.27 -0.61 2.58
C ILE A 36 -1.98 -0.17 3.87
N SER A 37 -1.20 0.04 4.92
CA SER A 37 -1.63 0.51 6.22
C SER A 37 -0.87 1.78 6.64
N PRO A 38 -1.39 2.57 7.59
CA PRO A 38 -0.65 3.70 8.15
C PRO A 38 0.73 3.34 8.72
N GLY A 39 0.90 2.09 9.20
CA GLY A 39 2.17 1.57 9.73
C GLY A 39 3.29 1.46 8.68
N ASP A 40 2.95 1.47 7.40
CA ASP A 40 3.92 1.29 6.30
C ASP A 40 4.70 2.58 5.97
N ARG A 41 4.46 3.67 6.71
CA ARG A 41 5.04 5.00 6.46
C ARG A 41 6.56 4.95 6.26
N GLU A 42 7.26 4.31 7.18
CA GLU A 42 8.72 4.24 7.15
C GLU A 42 9.23 3.31 6.04
N ALA A 43 8.55 2.18 5.84
CA ALA A 43 8.84 1.23 4.77
C ALA A 43 8.68 1.87 3.38
N VAL A 44 7.63 2.65 3.17
CA VAL A 44 7.38 3.41 1.93
C VAL A 44 8.47 4.46 1.69
N ALA A 45 8.87 5.21 2.74
CA ALA A 45 9.95 6.18 2.62
C ALA A 45 11.28 5.50 2.23
N ALA A 46 11.60 4.38 2.88
CA ALA A 46 12.79 3.59 2.58
C ALA A 46 12.73 2.98 1.17
N PHE A 47 11.58 2.46 0.74
CA PHE A 47 11.35 1.95 -0.61
C PHE A 47 11.56 3.03 -1.66
N HIS A 48 11.00 4.23 -1.46
CA HIS A 48 11.16 5.38 -2.37
C HIS A 48 12.63 5.80 -2.52
N ARG A 49 13.40 5.80 -1.43
CA ARG A 49 14.85 6.10 -1.47
C ARG A 49 15.65 5.10 -2.29
N ARG A 50 15.24 3.83 -2.34
CA ARG A 50 15.92 2.78 -3.13
C ARG A 50 15.58 2.83 -4.62
N GLN A 51 14.59 3.65 -5.04
CA GLN A 51 14.22 3.77 -6.44
C GLN A 51 15.23 4.65 -7.20
N SER A 52 15.48 4.29 -8.46
CA SER A 52 16.29 5.12 -9.35
C SER A 52 15.65 6.49 -9.58
N GLU A 53 16.47 7.52 -9.86
CA GLU A 53 15.97 8.85 -10.23
C GLU A 53 15.01 8.81 -11.41
N ARG A 54 15.29 7.95 -12.41
CA ARG A 54 14.42 7.71 -13.57
C ARG A 54 13.05 7.19 -13.13
N SER A 55 12.99 6.20 -12.26
CA SER A 55 11.72 5.66 -11.75
C SER A 55 10.92 6.71 -11.00
N ARG A 56 11.59 7.53 -10.18
CA ARG A 56 10.96 8.62 -9.42
C ARG A 56 10.40 9.70 -10.35
N TYR A 57 11.18 10.09 -11.35
CA TYR A 57 10.74 11.04 -12.38
C TYR A 57 9.53 10.51 -13.15
N LEU A 58 9.54 9.26 -13.61
CA LEU A 58 8.39 8.68 -14.33
C LEU A 58 7.14 8.58 -13.46
N ARG A 59 7.30 8.36 -12.15
CA ARG A 59 6.17 8.25 -11.21
C ARG A 59 5.54 9.60 -10.85
N PHE A 60 6.35 10.66 -10.76
CA PHE A 60 5.92 11.95 -10.21
C PHE A 60 6.02 13.12 -11.19
N PHE A 61 6.56 12.89 -12.38
CA PHE A 61 6.92 13.92 -13.38
C PHE A 61 7.81 15.03 -12.80
N ALA A 62 8.58 14.69 -11.77
CA ALA A 62 9.51 15.57 -11.08
C ALA A 62 10.59 14.73 -10.38
N THR A 63 11.76 15.32 -10.18
CA THR A 63 12.80 14.73 -9.34
C THR A 63 12.42 14.95 -7.87
N ILE A 64 11.92 13.90 -7.21
CA ILE A 64 11.53 13.93 -5.78
C ILE A 64 12.49 13.03 -4.99
N PRO A 65 13.59 13.59 -4.41
CA PRO A 65 14.61 12.81 -3.71
C PRO A 65 14.19 12.25 -2.36
N GLU A 66 13.13 12.79 -1.75
CA GLU A 66 12.48 12.28 -0.54
C GLU A 66 10.99 12.60 -0.63
N LEU A 67 10.14 11.73 -0.08
CA LEU A 67 8.72 12.05 0.06
C LEU A 67 8.52 13.04 1.19
N SER A 68 7.64 14.02 0.98
CA SER A 68 7.22 14.89 2.07
C SER A 68 6.39 14.11 3.09
N ALA A 69 6.30 14.60 4.33
CA ALA A 69 5.40 14.02 5.34
C ALA A 69 3.95 13.93 4.82
N ARG A 70 3.50 14.97 4.10
CA ARG A 70 2.18 15.01 3.48
C ARG A 70 1.98 13.93 2.43
N ASP A 71 2.98 13.66 1.60
CA ASP A 71 2.90 12.61 0.59
C ASP A 71 2.89 11.22 1.22
N LEU A 72 3.71 11.02 2.27
CA LEU A 72 3.70 9.79 3.05
C LEU A 72 2.32 9.54 3.68
N ASP A 73 1.72 10.55 4.31
CA ASP A 73 0.36 10.44 4.86
C ASP A 73 -0.65 10.13 3.76
N ARG A 74 -0.57 10.83 2.64
CA ARG A 74 -1.45 10.61 1.49
C ARG A 74 -1.34 9.19 0.95
N PHE A 75 -0.14 8.59 0.91
CA PHE A 75 0.07 7.27 0.34
C PHE A 75 -0.29 6.13 1.28
N THR A 76 -0.09 6.29 2.60
CA THR A 76 -0.34 5.20 3.56
C THR A 76 -1.69 5.28 4.25
N GLN A 77 -2.29 6.46 4.34
CA GLN A 77 -3.62 6.65 4.92
C GLN A 77 -4.66 6.71 3.80
N VAL A 78 -5.22 5.54 3.47
CA VAL A 78 -6.25 5.38 2.43
C VAL A 78 -7.45 4.62 3.00
N ASP A 79 -8.63 4.87 2.45
CA ASP A 79 -9.89 4.29 2.94
C ASP A 79 -10.17 2.87 2.40
N GLN A 80 -9.34 2.39 1.47
CA GLN A 80 -9.51 1.11 0.77
C GLN A 80 -10.89 0.97 0.11
N ASP A 81 -11.47 2.10 -0.31
CA ASP A 81 -12.76 2.19 -0.99
C ASP A 81 -12.65 3.12 -2.20
N GLN A 82 -12.60 4.44 -1.97
CA GLN A 82 -12.41 5.41 -3.04
C GLN A 82 -10.93 5.53 -3.43
N ARG A 83 -10.03 5.26 -2.47
CA ARG A 83 -8.59 5.21 -2.66
C ARG A 83 -8.08 3.88 -2.17
N VAL A 84 -7.58 3.09 -3.11
CA VAL A 84 -6.95 1.80 -2.83
C VAL A 84 -5.45 1.92 -3.08
N ALA A 85 -4.68 1.37 -2.17
CA ALA A 85 -3.24 1.20 -2.34
C ALA A 85 -2.83 -0.15 -1.74
N LEU A 86 -2.02 -0.87 -2.51
CA LEU A 86 -1.49 -2.18 -2.15
C LEU A 86 0.03 -2.09 -2.07
N VAL A 87 0.61 -2.94 -1.23
CA VAL A 87 2.06 -3.18 -1.16
C VAL A 87 2.34 -4.63 -1.51
N ALA A 88 3.47 -4.85 -2.19
CA ALA A 88 4.01 -6.17 -2.48
C ALA A 88 5.37 -6.29 -1.76
N GLU A 89 5.50 -7.30 -0.92
CA GLU A 89 6.64 -7.49 -0.03
C GLU A 89 7.31 -8.82 -0.32
N ILE A 90 8.65 -8.82 -0.36
CA ILE A 90 9.44 -10.05 -0.45
C ILE A 90 10.35 -10.06 0.78
N GLY A 91 10.19 -11.08 1.62
CA GLY A 91 11.01 -11.27 2.82
C GLY A 91 10.56 -10.51 4.07
N GLY A 92 9.40 -9.85 4.05
CA GLY A 92 8.88 -9.05 5.16
C GLY A 92 9.52 -7.67 5.21
#